data_AF-A0A7S0NBT3-F1
#
_entry.id   AF-A0A7S0NBT3-F1
#
_cell.length_a   1.000
_cell.length_b   1.000
_cell.length_c   1.000
_cell.angle_alpha   90.00
_cell.angle_beta   90.00
_cell.angle_gamma   90.00
#
_symmetry.space_group_name_H-M   'P 1'
#
loop_
_entity.id
_entity.type
_entity.pdbx_description
1 polymer ?
#
loop_
_entity_poly.entity_id
_entity_poly.type
_entity_poly.pdbx_seq_one_letter_code
_entity_poly.pdbx_strand_id
1 'polypeptide(L)'
;EHPLHTTVTGCTAREVGLYEKQSSFFVQAKTAQSVVSGNVFFNGPRAGINANDGFGGGDEISHNLVFSTCRESGDHGPFNSWDRQPFLTTVRTGAASMRMAWRAIHHNFFI
;
A
#
# COMPACT_ATOMS: atom_id res chain seq x y z
N GLU A 1 -14.62 -4.00 13.69
CA GLU A 1 -14.31 -2.79 12.89
C GLU A 1 -12.91 -2.91 12.32
N HIS A 2 -12.65 -2.23 11.21
CA HIS A 2 -11.37 -2.23 10.49
C HIS A 2 -10.90 -0.79 10.30
N PRO A 3 -9.58 -0.50 10.27
CA PRO A 3 -9.09 0.87 10.08
C PRO A 3 -9.57 1.49 8.76
N LEU A 4 -10.02 2.73 8.83
CA LEU A 4 -10.39 3.58 7.69
C LEU A 4 -9.60 4.89 7.76
N HIS A 5 -9.41 5.56 6.63
CA HIS A 5 -8.87 6.93 6.59
C HIS A 5 -7.45 7.08 7.16
N THR A 6 -6.64 6.03 7.07
CA THR A 6 -5.22 6.11 7.45
C THR A 6 -4.51 7.07 6.51
N THR A 7 -3.82 8.08 7.05
CA THR A 7 -3.10 9.09 6.27
C THR A 7 -1.60 8.98 6.54
N VAL A 8 -0.81 8.80 5.47
CA VAL A 8 0.65 8.79 5.49
C VAL A 8 1.13 9.76 4.42
N THR A 9 1.52 10.96 4.82
CA THR A 9 1.83 12.03 3.87
C THR A 9 3.09 12.81 4.23
N GLY A 10 3.90 13.14 3.22
CA GLY A 10 5.10 13.96 3.39
C GLY A 10 6.19 13.29 4.23
N CYS A 11 6.17 11.97 4.37
CA CYS A 11 7.16 11.22 5.14
C CYS A 11 8.39 10.88 4.29
N THR A 12 9.55 10.81 4.94
CA THR A 12 10.76 10.19 4.38
C THR A 12 11.15 8.99 5.23
N ALA A 13 11.29 7.82 4.63
CA ALA A 13 11.76 6.61 5.29
C ALA A 13 12.88 5.96 4.47
N ARG A 14 13.84 5.34 5.15
CA ARG A 14 14.97 4.64 4.50
C ARG A 14 15.59 3.59 5.41
N GLU A 15 16.34 2.65 4.82
CA GLU A 15 17.05 1.60 5.55
C GLU A 15 16.13 0.75 6.45
N VAL A 16 14.89 0.54 6.00
CA VAL A 16 13.90 -0.29 6.70
C VAL A 16 14.19 -1.75 6.40
N GLY A 17 13.93 -2.66 7.35
CA GLY A 17 13.99 -4.10 7.10
C GLY A 17 15.37 -4.74 7.22
N LEU A 18 16.18 -4.27 8.18
CA LEU A 18 17.49 -4.86 8.48
C LEU A 18 17.40 -6.32 8.94
N TYR A 19 16.35 -6.66 9.69
CA TYR A 19 16.12 -8.02 10.22
C TYR A 19 14.94 -8.71 9.54
N GLU A 20 13.76 -8.07 9.52
CA GLU A 20 12.56 -8.60 8.85
C GLU A 20 12.54 -8.19 7.38
N LYS A 21 12.80 -9.15 6.48
CA LYS A 21 12.95 -8.91 5.05
C LYS A 21 11.62 -8.83 4.30
N GLN A 22 10.51 -9.26 4.91
CA GLN A 22 9.17 -9.11 4.37
C GLN A 22 8.51 -7.81 4.86
N SER A 23 9.26 -6.70 4.89
CA SER A 23 8.80 -5.39 5.38
C SER A 23 8.68 -4.36 4.26
N SER A 24 7.73 -3.45 4.39
CA SER A 24 7.46 -2.35 3.46
C SER A 24 7.32 -1.04 4.23
N PHE A 25 7.54 0.10 3.56
CA PHE A 25 7.26 1.40 4.15
C PHE A 25 5.78 1.56 4.49
N PHE A 26 4.90 1.10 3.60
CA PHE A 26 3.48 1.03 3.86
C PHE A 26 2.94 -0.35 3.49
N VAL A 27 2.15 -0.92 4.39
CA VAL A 27 1.40 -2.15 4.16
C VAL A 27 -0.08 -1.86 4.37
N GLN A 28 -0.88 -2.11 3.34
CA GLN A 28 -2.33 -2.16 3.43
C GLN A 28 -2.76 -3.60 3.65
N ALA A 29 -3.34 -3.89 4.82
CA ALA A 29 -4.06 -5.14 5.08
C ALA A 29 -5.57 -4.83 5.12
N LYS A 30 -6.31 -5.39 6.09
CA LYS A 30 -7.77 -5.16 6.27
C LYS A 30 -8.07 -3.71 6.69
N THR A 31 -7.84 -2.77 5.77
CA THR A 31 -8.00 -1.32 5.90
C THR A 31 -8.50 -0.75 4.58
N ALA A 32 -9.15 0.41 4.61
CA ALA A 32 -9.69 1.04 3.41
C ALA A 32 -9.62 2.58 3.49
N GLN A 33 -9.81 3.23 2.34
CA GLN A 33 -9.86 4.70 2.25
C GLN A 33 -8.60 5.38 2.76
N SER A 34 -7.45 4.73 2.61
CA SER A 34 -6.15 5.25 3.04
C SER A 34 -5.63 6.30 2.06
N VAL A 35 -4.91 7.29 2.55
CA VAL A 35 -4.21 8.30 1.73
C VAL A 35 -2.71 8.15 1.98
N VAL A 36 -1.98 7.69 0.97
CA VAL A 36 -0.52 7.54 0.99
C VAL A 36 0.04 8.47 -0.08
N SER A 37 0.44 9.68 0.30
CA SER A 37 0.77 10.72 -0.67
C SER A 37 2.00 11.57 -0.37
N GLY A 38 2.81 11.86 -1.39
CA GLY A 38 3.97 12.76 -1.23
C GLY A 38 5.10 12.19 -0.38
N ASN A 39 5.21 10.87 -0.28
CA ASN A 39 6.25 10.22 0.52
C ASN A 39 7.49 9.87 -0.31
N VAL A 40 8.63 9.79 0.36
CA VAL A 40 9.90 9.29 -0.22
C VAL A 40 10.34 8.05 0.55
N PHE A 41 10.49 6.93 -0.14
CA PHE A 41 11.02 5.69 0.44
C PHE A 41 12.13 5.08 -0.42
N PHE A 42 13.21 4.64 0.24
CA PHE A 42 14.30 3.96 -0.44
C PHE A 42 15.10 3.03 0.47
N ASN A 43 15.94 2.19 -0.14
CA ASN A 43 16.80 1.23 0.56
C ASN A 43 15.98 0.28 1.46
N GLY A 44 14.96 -0.35 0.87
CA GLY A 44 14.17 -1.41 1.53
C GLY A 44 14.46 -2.81 0.96
N PRO A 45 14.31 -3.88 1.76
CA PRO A 45 14.54 -5.24 1.31
C PRO A 45 13.44 -5.73 0.37
N ARG A 46 12.20 -5.21 0.51
CA ARG A 46 11.00 -5.56 -0.24
C ARG A 46 10.40 -4.33 -0.95
N ALA A 47 9.26 -4.51 -1.62
CA ALA A 47 8.37 -3.45 -2.10
C ALA A 47 8.19 -2.36 -1.04
N GLY A 48 8.22 -1.09 -1.45
CA GLY A 48 7.98 0.03 -0.56
C GLY A 48 6.52 0.18 -0.16
N ILE A 49 5.60 -0.08 -1.09
CA ILE A 49 4.16 -0.04 -0.85
C ILE A 49 3.59 -1.42 -1.19
N ASN A 50 2.90 -2.04 -0.23
CA ASN A 50 2.33 -3.37 -0.38
C ASN A 50 0.82 -3.36 -0.09
N ALA A 51 0.01 -3.65 -1.11
CA ALA A 51 -1.43 -3.85 -1.00
C ALA A 51 -1.75 -5.35 -0.83
N ASN A 52 -1.90 -5.78 0.41
CA ASN A 52 -1.99 -7.20 0.76
C ASN A 52 -3.36 -7.82 0.46
N ASP A 53 -4.45 -7.06 0.62
CA ASP A 53 -5.81 -7.56 0.41
C ASP A 53 -6.75 -6.59 -0.31
N GLY A 54 -7.85 -7.14 -0.82
CA GLY A 54 -8.91 -6.41 -1.50
C GLY A 54 -9.96 -5.83 -0.54
N PHE A 55 -9.61 -5.53 0.72
CA PHE A 55 -10.56 -5.02 1.70
C PHE A 55 -10.92 -3.55 1.40
N GLY A 56 -12.21 -3.29 1.12
CA GLY A 56 -12.82 -1.97 1.07
C GLY A 56 -12.41 -1.06 -0.10
N GLY A 57 -11.12 -0.97 -0.42
CA GLY A 57 -10.58 -0.09 -1.46
C GLY A 57 -10.78 1.40 -1.13
N GLY A 58 -10.92 2.23 -2.17
CA GLY A 58 -11.09 3.67 -1.98
C GLY A 58 -9.81 4.39 -1.55
N ASP A 59 -8.68 3.70 -1.64
CA ASP A 59 -7.37 4.24 -1.27
C ASP A 59 -6.81 5.14 -2.38
N GLU A 60 -6.07 6.15 -1.95
CA GLU A 60 -5.35 7.11 -2.78
C GLU A 60 -3.85 6.92 -2.53
N ILE A 61 -3.13 6.46 -3.55
CA ILE A 61 -1.68 6.28 -3.53
C ILE A 61 -1.10 7.19 -4.62
N SER A 62 -0.57 8.35 -4.25
CA SER A 62 -0.15 9.34 -5.23
C SER A 62 1.07 10.15 -4.87
N HIS A 63 1.80 10.66 -5.88
CA HIS A 63 2.95 11.55 -5.65
C HIS A 63 4.05 10.95 -4.76
N ASN A 64 4.13 9.62 -4.65
CA ASN A 64 5.19 8.96 -3.89
C ASN A 64 6.40 8.70 -4.80
N LEU A 65 7.59 8.92 -4.25
CA LEU A 65 8.86 8.51 -4.82
C LEU A 65 9.33 7.26 -4.07
N VAL A 66 9.34 6.11 -4.74
CA VAL A 66 9.76 4.84 -4.16
C VAL A 66 10.82 4.21 -5.06
N PHE A 67 12.04 4.07 -4.55
CA PHE A 67 13.16 3.61 -5.35
C PHE A 67 14.15 2.77 -4.56
N SER A 68 15.00 2.00 -5.25
CA SER A 68 16.02 1.16 -4.59
C SER A 68 15.42 0.24 -3.51
N THR A 69 14.25 -0.32 -3.83
CA THR A 69 13.53 -1.34 -3.06
C THR A 69 13.87 -2.74 -3.59
N CYS A 70 13.31 -3.78 -2.98
CA CYS A 70 13.55 -5.17 -3.40
C CYS A 70 15.04 -5.56 -3.38
N ARG A 71 15.82 -5.01 -2.45
CA ARG A 71 17.27 -5.28 -2.36
C ARG A 71 17.60 -6.70 -1.88
N GLU A 72 16.64 -7.37 -1.23
CA GLU A 72 16.84 -8.68 -0.60
C GLU A 72 15.63 -9.63 -0.80
N SER A 73 14.63 -9.23 -1.59
CA SER A 73 13.49 -10.06 -2.01
C SER A 73 13.30 -9.94 -3.52
N GLY A 74 12.60 -10.89 -4.14
CA GLY A 74 12.36 -10.86 -5.59
C GLY A 74 11.09 -11.61 -5.98
N ASP A 75 10.27 -10.97 -6.83
CA ASP A 75 8.98 -11.41 -7.41
C ASP A 75 8.06 -10.19 -7.71
N HIS A 76 8.38 -9.02 -7.16
CA HIS A 76 7.57 -7.79 -7.28
C HIS A 76 8.42 -6.51 -7.42
N GLY A 77 7.78 -5.40 -7.77
CA GLY A 77 8.41 -4.08 -7.88
C GLY A 77 8.33 -3.24 -6.59
N PRO A 78 8.64 -1.93 -6.68
CA PRO A 78 8.50 -0.97 -5.57
C PRO A 78 7.06 -0.85 -5.05
N PHE A 79 6.08 -1.15 -5.89
CA PHE A 79 4.69 -1.40 -5.53
C PHE A 79 4.37 -2.88 -5.74
N ASN A 80 3.72 -3.50 -4.77
CA ASN A 80 3.22 -4.88 -4.84
C ASN A 80 1.74 -4.94 -4.48
N SER A 81 0.97 -5.74 -5.22
CA SER A 81 -0.43 -6.06 -4.89
C SER A 81 -0.67 -7.55 -5.02
N TRP A 82 -1.34 -8.14 -4.01
CA TRP A 82 -1.75 -9.54 -4.02
C TRP A 82 -3.27 -9.73 -4.05
N ASP A 83 -4.03 -8.72 -3.59
CA ASP A 83 -5.50 -8.75 -3.50
C ASP A 83 -6.05 -10.08 -2.95
N ARG A 84 -5.38 -10.63 -1.93
CA ARG A 84 -5.43 -12.06 -1.57
C ARG A 84 -6.83 -12.61 -1.32
N GLN A 85 -7.71 -11.82 -0.70
CA GLN A 85 -9.09 -12.23 -0.45
C GLN A 85 -10.01 -11.00 -0.31
N PRO A 86 -11.15 -10.97 -1.02
CA PRO A 86 -12.16 -9.96 -0.77
C PRO A 86 -12.92 -10.25 0.52
N PHE A 87 -13.32 -9.20 1.23
CA PHE A 87 -14.13 -9.28 2.44
C PHE A 87 -15.47 -8.57 2.22
N LEU A 88 -16.51 -9.03 2.91
CA LEU A 88 -17.80 -8.35 2.92
C LEU A 88 -17.64 -6.98 3.59
N THR A 89 -17.95 -5.93 2.84
CA THR A 89 -17.80 -4.54 3.28
C THR A 89 -18.88 -3.66 2.65
N THR A 90 -19.16 -2.51 3.27
CA THR A 90 -20.09 -1.50 2.76
C THR A 90 -19.39 -0.32 2.09
N VAL A 91 -18.04 -0.28 2.10
CA VAL A 91 -17.24 0.90 1.67
C VAL A 91 -17.57 1.38 0.25
N ARG A 92 -17.86 0.49 -0.69
CA ARG A 92 -18.07 0.88 -2.10
C ARG A 92 -19.35 1.67 -2.34
N THR A 93 -20.45 1.29 -1.70
CA THR A 93 -21.80 1.81 -2.06
C THR A 93 -22.73 2.02 -0.86
N GLY A 94 -22.28 1.76 0.37
CA GLY A 94 -23.13 1.64 1.55
C GLY A 94 -23.82 0.28 1.68
N ALA A 95 -24.04 -0.46 0.57
CA ALA A 95 -24.56 -1.82 0.58
C ALA A 95 -23.44 -2.87 0.76
N ALA A 96 -23.75 -3.95 1.48
CA ALA A 96 -22.81 -5.05 1.73
C ALA A 96 -22.38 -5.73 0.41
N SER A 97 -21.08 -5.82 0.17
CA SER A 97 -20.53 -6.38 -1.05
C SER A 97 -19.10 -6.86 -0.86
N MET A 98 -18.67 -7.84 -1.66
CA MET A 98 -17.28 -8.32 -1.72
C MET A 98 -16.44 -7.59 -2.78
N ARG A 99 -17.05 -6.70 -3.58
CA ARG A 99 -16.31 -5.88 -4.53
C ARG A 99 -15.79 -4.61 -3.83
N MET A 100 -14.49 -4.36 -3.91
CA MET A 100 -13.89 -3.14 -3.36
C MET A 100 -14.27 -1.88 -4.13
N ALA A 101 -14.18 -0.72 -3.47
CA ALA A 101 -14.14 0.57 -4.15
C ALA A 101 -12.84 0.70 -4.97
N TRP A 102 -12.87 1.54 -6.01
CA TRP A 102 -11.70 1.76 -6.84
C TRP A 102 -10.56 2.37 -6.02
N ARG A 103 -9.33 1.88 -6.27
CA ARG A 103 -8.11 2.50 -5.74
C ARG A 103 -7.53 3.43 -6.81
N ALA A 104 -7.16 4.63 -6.40
CA ALA A 104 -6.49 5.58 -7.26
C ALA A 104 -4.98 5.47 -7.01
N ILE A 105 -4.25 5.02 -8.03
CA ILE A 105 -2.78 4.91 -8.00
C ILE A 105 -2.24 5.72 -9.17
N HIS A 106 -1.72 6.92 -8.90
CA HIS A 106 -1.34 7.86 -9.96
C HIS A 106 -0.25 8.83 -9.53
N HIS A 107 0.49 9.38 -10.49
CA HIS A 107 1.54 10.38 -10.25
C HIS A 107 2.65 9.89 -9.29
N ASN A 108 2.84 8.58 -9.16
CA ASN A 108 3.96 8.02 -8.41
C ASN A 108 5.16 7.80 -9.32
N PHE A 109 6.36 7.85 -8.75
CA PHE A 109 7.58 7.43 -9.42
C PHE A 109 8.14 6.21 -8.69
N PHE A 110 7.94 5.04 -9.28
CA PHE A 110 8.33 3.73 -8.75
C PHE A 110 9.43 3.14 -9.64
N ILE A 111 10.66 3.03 -9.13
CA ILE A 111 11.82 2.50 -9.89
C ILE A 111 12.65 1.47 -9.12
#